data_AF-A0A1H7J925-F1
#
_entry.id   AF-A0A1H7J925-F1
#
_cell.length_a   1.000
_cell.length_b   1.000
_cell.length_c   1.000
_cell.angle_alpha   90.00
_cell.angle_beta   90.00
_cell.angle_gamma   90.00
#
_symmetry.space_group_name_H-M   'P 1'
#
loop_
_entity.id
_entity.type
_entity.pdbx_description
1 polymer ?
#
loop_
_entity_poly.entity_id
_entity_poly.type
_entity_poly.pdbx_seq_one_letter_code
_entity_poly.pdbx_strand_id
1 'polypeptide(L)'
;MVKIPELFELTEEQAVAALKEAGLNCLIRYNFDSTKKGYVSSYYGDPDTDNYVKKGTYIAVDISLGEYDGPIEMVKPEFATWYYPTKESELKVPVPDVLSGSYTFNIYFGTDPEYTTTTDDINGVKNITLDVNASDKERFVVYAKKNNSAEENLIRYATYEFDYTAETWTLIGELNTDELLRAK
;
A
#
# COMPACT_ATOMS: atom_id res chain seq x y z
N MET A 1 1.46 5.07 -25.36
CA MET A 1 1.49 5.91 -24.15
C MET A 1 0.06 6.28 -23.81
N VAL A 2 -0.25 6.49 -22.54
CA VAL A 2 -1.54 6.96 -22.02
C VAL A 2 -1.27 8.10 -21.06
N LYS A 3 -2.17 9.09 -21.00
CA LYS A 3 -2.03 10.24 -20.11
C LYS A 3 -2.50 9.85 -18.71
N ILE A 4 -1.78 10.26 -17.67
CA ILE A 4 -2.27 10.14 -16.30
C ILE A 4 -3.46 11.10 -16.14
N PRO A 5 -4.67 10.64 -15.76
CA PRO A 5 -5.80 11.51 -15.50
C PRO A 5 -5.53 12.43 -14.30
N GLU A 6 -6.26 13.54 -14.20
CA GLU A 6 -6.20 14.35 -12.98
C GLU A 6 -6.85 13.56 -11.83
N LEU A 7 -6.12 13.41 -10.73
CA LEU A 7 -6.52 12.58 -9.59
C LEU A 7 -6.80 13.39 -8.33
N PHE A 8 -6.33 14.64 -8.24
CA PHE A 8 -6.63 15.49 -7.09
C PHE A 8 -8.15 15.66 -6.94
N GLU A 9 -8.60 15.82 -5.69
CA GLU A 9 -10.02 15.93 -5.33
C GLU A 9 -10.89 14.69 -5.62
N LEU A 10 -10.32 13.60 -6.14
CA LEU A 10 -11.02 12.32 -6.24
C LEU A 10 -10.96 11.55 -4.92
N THR A 11 -12.00 10.77 -4.64
CA THR A 11 -11.93 9.72 -3.63
C THR A 11 -11.05 8.57 -4.11
N GLU A 12 -10.64 7.69 -3.19
CA GLU A 12 -9.93 6.44 -3.51
C GLU A 12 -10.61 5.64 -4.64
N GLU A 13 -11.92 5.39 -4.52
CA GLU A 13 -12.70 4.63 -5.51
C GLU A 13 -12.71 5.32 -6.88
N GLN A 14 -12.84 6.65 -6.89
CA GLN A 14 -12.84 7.45 -8.11
C GLN A 14 -11.47 7.46 -8.80
N ALA A 15 -10.39 7.59 -8.01
CA ALA A 15 -9.03 7.56 -8.55
C ALA A 15 -8.68 6.19 -9.15
N VAL A 16 -9.04 5.11 -8.46
CA VAL A 16 -8.87 3.73 -8.96
C VAL A 16 -9.65 3.55 -10.27
N ALA A 17 -10.89 4.02 -10.33
CA ALA A 17 -11.72 3.93 -11.54
C ALA A 17 -11.11 4.74 -12.71
N ALA A 18 -10.70 5.99 -12.46
CA ALA A 18 -10.11 6.86 -13.49
C ALA A 18 -8.82 6.27 -14.08
N LEU A 19 -7.93 5.75 -13.23
CA LEU A 19 -6.71 5.08 -13.68
C LEU A 19 -7.02 3.83 -14.51
N LYS A 20 -7.96 3.00 -14.05
CA LYS A 20 -8.38 1.80 -14.77
C LYS A 20 -8.97 2.13 -16.14
N GLU A 21 -9.81 3.16 -16.24
CA GLU A 21 -10.38 3.65 -17.50
C GLU A 21 -9.30 4.15 -18.47
N ALA A 22 -8.25 4.79 -17.96
CA ALA A 22 -7.08 5.19 -18.74
C ALA A 22 -6.16 4.01 -19.16
N GLY A 23 -6.43 2.80 -18.66
CA GLY A 23 -5.61 1.61 -18.90
C GLY A 23 -4.33 1.58 -18.07
N LEU A 24 -4.36 2.20 -16.89
CA LEU A 24 -3.29 2.22 -15.88
C LEU A 24 -3.65 1.33 -14.69
N ASN A 25 -2.63 0.97 -13.93
CA ASN A 25 -2.78 0.24 -12.66
C ASN A 25 -2.63 1.21 -11.48
N CYS A 26 -3.14 0.83 -10.31
CA CYS A 26 -3.15 1.68 -9.13
C CYS A 26 -2.50 0.99 -7.93
N LEU A 27 -1.57 1.68 -7.26
CA LEU A 27 -1.07 1.34 -5.93
C LEU A 27 -1.63 2.36 -4.93
N ILE A 28 -2.28 1.91 -3.87
CA ILE A 28 -2.85 2.75 -2.83
C ILE A 28 -1.87 2.80 -1.67
N ARG A 29 -1.66 4.01 -1.18
CA ARG A 29 -0.98 4.32 0.08
C ARG A 29 -1.87 5.23 0.90
N TYR A 30 -1.67 5.22 2.21
CA TYR A 30 -2.38 6.10 3.12
C TYR A 30 -1.38 6.92 3.92
N ASN A 31 -1.55 8.24 3.90
CA ASN A 31 -0.65 9.16 4.61
C ASN A 31 -1.47 10.20 5.36
N PHE A 32 -0.92 10.71 6.47
CA PHE A 32 -1.45 11.91 7.10
C PHE A 32 -1.13 13.13 6.24
N ASP A 33 -2.15 13.90 5.92
CA ASP A 33 -2.04 15.08 5.06
C ASP A 33 -3.19 16.07 5.34
N SER A 34 -2.99 17.33 4.99
CA SER A 34 -3.99 18.40 5.14
C SER A 34 -5.19 18.28 4.18
N THR A 35 -5.09 17.47 3.12
CA THR A 35 -6.20 17.15 2.22
C THR A 35 -7.32 16.46 2.99
N LYS A 36 -8.58 16.68 2.57
CA LYS A 36 -9.75 16.03 3.17
C LYS A 36 -9.56 14.51 3.24
N LYS A 37 -9.79 13.93 4.43
CA LYS A 37 -9.69 12.48 4.65
C LYS A 37 -10.49 11.68 3.60
N GLY A 38 -9.86 10.67 3.02
CA GLY A 38 -10.43 9.80 1.99
C GLY A 38 -10.28 10.29 0.55
N TYR A 39 -9.60 11.42 0.34
CA TYR A 39 -9.31 11.99 -0.98
C TYR A 39 -7.83 11.88 -1.31
N VAL A 40 -7.52 11.91 -2.60
CA VAL A 40 -6.14 11.88 -3.12
C VAL A 40 -5.38 13.13 -2.68
N SER A 41 -4.26 12.94 -1.98
CA SER A 41 -3.34 14.01 -1.56
C SER A 41 -2.11 14.14 -2.47
N SER A 42 -1.67 13.05 -3.11
CA SER A 42 -0.58 13.04 -4.09
C SER A 42 -0.62 11.77 -4.94
N TYR A 43 0.16 11.74 -6.03
CA TYR A 43 0.37 10.54 -6.83
C TYR A 43 1.72 10.55 -7.58
N TYR A 44 2.21 9.36 -7.93
CA TYR A 44 3.55 9.12 -8.50
C TYR A 44 3.47 8.06 -9.60
N GLY A 45 4.19 8.24 -10.71
CA GLY A 45 4.15 7.28 -11.83
C GLY A 45 5.27 7.40 -12.86
N ASP A 46 6.37 8.09 -12.49
CA ASP A 46 7.51 8.41 -13.36
C ASP A 46 7.11 8.84 -14.80
N PRO A 47 6.35 9.94 -14.95
CA PRO A 47 5.90 10.40 -16.25
C PRO A 47 7.02 11.01 -17.10
N ASP A 48 6.81 11.01 -18.42
CA ASP A 48 7.58 11.86 -19.33
C ASP A 48 7.18 13.36 -19.21
N THR A 49 7.80 14.20 -20.05
CA THR A 49 7.38 15.59 -20.20
C THR A 49 5.97 15.58 -20.79
N ASP A 50 4.98 16.05 -20.02
CA ASP A 50 3.52 16.10 -20.31
C ASP A 50 2.63 15.03 -19.65
N ASN A 51 3.14 14.31 -18.62
CA ASN A 51 2.34 13.36 -17.83
C ASN A 51 1.82 12.14 -18.61
N TYR A 52 2.61 11.62 -19.56
CA TYR A 52 2.32 10.34 -20.21
C TYR A 52 3.20 9.21 -19.68
N VAL A 53 2.61 8.02 -19.66
CA VAL A 53 3.26 6.78 -19.25
C VAL A 53 2.88 5.63 -20.19
N LYS A 54 3.53 4.48 -20.04
CA LYS A 54 3.13 3.27 -20.77
C LYS A 54 1.79 2.76 -20.23
N LYS A 55 1.01 2.10 -21.10
CA LYS A 55 -0.20 1.42 -20.67
C LYS A 55 0.17 0.31 -19.68
N GLY A 56 -0.61 0.15 -18.61
CA GLY A 56 -0.33 -0.80 -17.54
C GLY A 56 0.74 -0.33 -16.54
N THR A 57 1.28 0.88 -16.65
CA THR A 57 2.11 1.46 -15.59
C THR A 57 1.31 1.55 -14.30
N TYR A 58 1.94 1.22 -13.18
CA TYR A 58 1.40 1.45 -11.85
C TYR A 58 1.59 2.92 -11.45
N ILE A 59 0.49 3.58 -11.10
CA ILE A 59 0.50 4.89 -10.47
C ILE A 59 0.25 4.68 -8.98
N ALA A 60 1.18 5.12 -8.15
CA ALA A 60 1.00 5.16 -6.71
C ALA A 60 0.18 6.39 -6.34
N VAL A 61 -0.86 6.20 -5.54
CA VAL A 61 -1.83 7.22 -5.14
C VAL A 61 -1.89 7.24 -3.62
N ASP A 62 -1.60 8.41 -3.06
CA ASP A 62 -1.68 8.62 -1.61
C ASP A 62 -3.08 9.14 -1.29
N ILE A 63 -3.78 8.42 -0.41
CA ILE A 63 -5.09 8.78 0.11
C ILE A 63 -4.90 9.39 1.49
N SER A 64 -5.43 10.60 1.68
CA SER A 64 -5.30 11.31 2.94
C SER A 64 -6.05 10.59 4.07
N LEU A 65 -5.37 10.40 5.20
CA LEU A 65 -5.97 10.01 6.48
C LEU A 65 -6.54 11.21 7.27
N GLY A 66 -6.39 12.42 6.72
CA GLY A 66 -6.56 13.69 7.42
C GLY A 66 -5.28 14.11 8.14
N GLU A 67 -5.35 15.23 8.87
CA GLU A 67 -4.25 15.65 9.72
C GLU A 67 -4.03 14.64 10.84
N TYR A 68 -2.76 14.36 11.15
CA TYR A 68 -2.41 13.50 12.27
C TYR A 68 -2.84 14.13 13.59
N ASP A 69 -3.63 13.39 14.36
CA ASP A 69 -4.16 13.79 15.67
C ASP A 69 -3.67 12.90 16.83
N GLY A 70 -2.68 12.03 16.55
CA GLY A 70 -2.08 11.15 17.55
C GLY A 70 -1.11 11.88 18.49
N PRO A 71 -0.54 11.18 19.47
CA PRO A 71 0.40 11.76 20.41
C PRO A 71 1.63 12.29 19.66
N ILE A 72 1.98 13.55 19.91
CA ILE A 72 3.23 14.21 19.46
C ILE A 72 4.33 14.05 20.54
N GLU A 73 4.01 13.38 21.66
CA GLU A 73 4.88 13.27 22.83
C GLU A 73 6.05 12.31 22.63
N MET A 74 7.02 12.66 21.78
CA MET A 74 8.45 12.39 21.99
C MET A 74 9.24 13.52 21.32
N VAL A 75 10.34 13.95 21.95
CA VAL A 75 11.12 15.15 21.62
C VAL A 75 11.35 15.25 20.10
N LYS A 76 10.60 16.14 19.44
CA LYS A 76 10.84 16.52 18.05
C LYS A 76 12.29 17.01 17.94
N PRO A 77 13.15 16.37 17.12
CA PRO A 77 14.50 16.87 16.93
C PRO A 77 14.42 18.30 16.39
N GLU A 78 15.27 19.20 16.90
CA GLU A 78 15.22 20.63 16.56
C GLU A 78 15.32 20.92 15.06
N PHE A 79 15.87 19.98 14.30
CA PHE A 79 16.07 20.03 12.85
C PHE A 79 14.92 19.43 12.02
N ALA A 80 13.96 18.74 12.64
CA ALA A 80 12.89 18.08 11.89
C ALA A 80 11.78 19.08 11.55
N THR A 81 11.42 19.21 10.27
CA THR A 81 10.24 19.98 9.84
C THR A 81 8.95 19.18 9.99
N TRP A 82 9.03 17.85 9.84
CA TRP A 82 7.95 16.87 10.03
C TRP A 82 8.53 15.63 10.75
N TYR A 83 7.87 15.14 11.81
CA TYR A 83 8.34 13.97 12.57
C TYR A 83 7.16 13.28 13.25
N TYR A 84 6.94 12.02 12.91
CA TYR A 84 6.08 11.10 13.64
C TYR A 84 6.97 10.04 14.28
N PRO A 85 6.80 9.70 15.56
CA PRO A 85 7.56 8.61 16.17
C PRO A 85 7.18 7.29 15.48
N THR A 86 8.18 6.46 15.20
CA THR A 86 8.01 5.14 14.59
C THR A 86 8.53 4.05 15.51
N LYS A 87 7.92 2.87 15.46
CA LYS A 87 8.45 1.64 16.07
C LYS A 87 8.60 0.58 15.00
N GLU A 88 9.64 -0.23 15.12
CA GLU A 88 9.74 -1.49 14.38
C GLU A 88 8.71 -2.47 14.93
N SER A 89 7.95 -3.11 14.03
CA SER A 89 6.90 -4.06 14.39
C SER A 89 6.76 -5.15 13.34
N GLU A 90 6.51 -6.38 13.80
CA GLU A 90 6.22 -7.53 12.93
C GLU A 90 4.73 -7.51 12.51
N LEU A 91 4.45 -7.12 11.26
CA LEU A 91 3.13 -7.31 10.68
C LEU A 91 2.96 -8.76 10.22
N LYS A 92 2.03 -9.48 10.86
CA LYS A 92 1.67 -10.87 10.51
C LYS A 92 0.43 -10.88 9.63
N VAL A 93 0.60 -11.18 8.36
CA VAL A 93 -0.47 -11.21 7.36
C VAL A 93 -0.91 -12.66 7.14
N PRO A 94 -2.15 -13.04 7.51
CA PRO A 94 -2.66 -14.39 7.28
C PRO A 94 -2.73 -14.70 5.79
N VAL A 95 -2.48 -15.95 5.42
CA VAL A 95 -2.64 -16.44 4.04
C VAL A 95 -3.57 -17.66 4.01
N PRO A 96 -4.30 -17.90 2.90
CA PRO A 96 -5.19 -19.05 2.81
C PRO A 96 -4.43 -20.37 2.86
N ASP A 97 -4.91 -21.34 3.65
CA ASP A 97 -4.28 -22.67 3.81
C ASP A 97 -4.13 -23.45 2.49
N VAL A 98 -4.97 -23.14 1.50
CA VAL A 98 -4.98 -23.80 0.18
C VAL A 98 -4.02 -23.16 -0.83
N LEU A 99 -3.35 -22.07 -0.46
CA LEU A 99 -2.43 -21.36 -1.34
C LEU A 99 -1.13 -22.17 -1.50
N SER A 100 -0.60 -22.22 -2.72
CA SER A 100 0.64 -22.95 -3.02
C SER A 100 1.44 -22.28 -4.14
N GLY A 101 2.75 -22.51 -4.13
CA GLY A 101 3.70 -21.91 -5.08
C GLY A 101 4.37 -20.64 -4.56
N SER A 102 5.12 -19.96 -5.43
CA SER A 102 5.96 -18.84 -5.05
C SER A 102 5.21 -17.51 -5.09
N TYR A 103 5.28 -16.76 -3.99
CA TYR A 103 4.65 -15.44 -3.83
C TYR A 103 5.62 -14.43 -3.23
N THR A 104 5.39 -13.16 -3.57
CA THR A 104 6.00 -12.00 -2.94
C THR A 104 4.91 -11.11 -2.38
N PHE A 105 5.09 -10.65 -1.14
CA PHE A 105 4.24 -9.68 -0.48
C PHE A 105 5.03 -8.40 -0.26
N ASN A 106 4.45 -7.27 -0.70
CA ASN A 106 5.08 -5.96 -0.72
C ASN A 106 4.22 -4.92 -0.01
N ILE A 107 4.86 -3.96 0.62
CA ILE A 107 4.29 -2.66 0.97
C ILE A 107 5.08 -1.62 0.17
N TYR A 108 4.36 -0.74 -0.54
CA TYR A 108 4.96 0.23 -1.45
C TYR A 108 5.04 1.63 -0.84
N PHE A 109 6.15 2.32 -1.13
CA PHE A 109 6.31 3.75 -0.90
C PHE A 109 6.67 4.44 -2.22
N GLY A 110 5.78 5.30 -2.69
CA GLY A 110 5.75 5.65 -4.11
C GLY A 110 5.50 4.38 -4.94
N THR A 111 6.27 4.20 -6.01
CA THR A 111 6.18 3.04 -6.90
C THR A 111 7.12 1.89 -6.51
N ASP A 112 8.00 2.10 -5.53
CA ASP A 112 9.00 1.12 -5.13
C ASP A 112 8.55 0.35 -3.88
N PRO A 113 8.81 -0.97 -3.80
CA PRO A 113 8.54 -1.73 -2.58
C PRO A 113 9.55 -1.34 -1.50
N GLU A 114 9.05 -0.99 -0.31
CA GLU A 114 9.90 -0.68 0.85
C GLU A 114 10.05 -1.89 1.76
N TYR A 115 8.95 -2.59 2.02
CA TYR A 115 8.93 -3.83 2.80
C TYR A 115 8.55 -4.99 1.90
N THR A 116 9.36 -6.04 1.90
CA THR A 116 9.21 -7.18 0.99
C THR A 116 9.47 -8.48 1.73
N THR A 117 8.57 -9.45 1.58
CA THR A 117 8.81 -10.84 1.94
C THR A 117 8.45 -11.75 0.77
N THR A 118 9.40 -12.58 0.38
CA THR A 118 9.23 -13.58 -0.68
C THR A 118 9.25 -14.99 -0.08
N THR A 119 8.39 -15.86 -0.60
CA THR A 119 8.36 -17.28 -0.24
C THR A 119 8.32 -18.11 -1.52
N ASP A 120 9.22 -19.08 -1.65
CA ASP A 120 9.32 -19.94 -2.84
C ASP A 120 8.20 -20.98 -2.92
N ASP A 121 7.69 -21.44 -1.78
CA ASP A 121 6.47 -22.24 -1.67
C ASP A 121 5.67 -21.85 -0.43
N ILE A 122 4.51 -21.26 -0.63
CA ILE A 122 3.64 -20.79 0.45
C ILE A 122 2.76 -21.89 1.05
N ASN A 123 2.84 -23.12 0.54
CA ASN A 123 2.04 -24.24 1.03
C ASN A 123 2.28 -24.49 2.52
N GLY A 124 1.20 -24.49 3.32
CA GLY A 124 1.23 -24.69 4.76
C GLY A 124 1.76 -23.51 5.58
N VAL A 125 2.12 -22.39 4.93
CA VAL A 125 2.44 -21.13 5.62
C VAL A 125 1.13 -20.54 6.15
N LYS A 126 1.08 -20.21 7.45
CA LYS A 126 -0.11 -19.60 8.06
C LYS A 126 -0.13 -18.09 7.92
N ASN A 127 1.03 -17.47 8.09
CA ASN A 127 1.20 -16.02 8.00
C ASN A 127 2.51 -15.70 7.29
N ILE A 128 2.50 -14.63 6.52
CA ILE A 128 3.71 -13.93 6.07
C ILE A 128 4.01 -12.84 7.09
N THR A 129 5.29 -12.67 7.42
CA THR A 129 5.74 -11.59 8.31
C THR A 129 6.41 -10.50 7.46
N LEU A 130 6.09 -9.24 7.75
CA LEU A 130 6.77 -8.05 7.22
C LEU A 130 7.28 -7.25 8.43
N ASP A 131 8.57 -6.96 8.47
CA ASP A 131 9.18 -6.12 9.53
C ASP A 131 9.04 -4.66 9.12
N VAL A 132 8.11 -3.93 9.75
CA VAL A 132 7.68 -2.59 9.32
C VAL A 132 8.04 -1.55 10.37
N ASN A 133 8.58 -0.40 9.96
CA ASN A 133 8.63 0.78 10.83
C ASN A 133 7.33 1.57 10.66
N ALA A 134 6.53 1.66 11.72
CA ALA A 134 5.20 2.26 11.66
C ALA A 134 4.98 3.33 12.73
N SER A 135 4.28 4.39 12.34
CA SER A 135 3.74 5.41 13.25
C SER A 135 2.31 5.09 13.71
N ASP A 136 1.88 5.74 14.79
CA ASP A 136 0.51 5.57 15.31
C ASP A 136 -0.54 5.89 14.24
N LYS A 137 -1.56 5.04 14.12
CA LYS A 137 -2.67 5.14 13.16
C LYS A 137 -2.24 5.14 11.69
N GLU A 138 -0.98 4.87 11.39
CA GLU A 138 -0.51 4.72 10.01
C GLU A 138 -1.15 3.50 9.37
N ARG A 139 -1.51 3.62 8.09
CA ARG A 139 -2.16 2.54 7.35
C ARG A 139 -1.29 2.03 6.22
N PHE A 140 -1.08 0.72 6.22
CA PHE A 140 -0.28 0.04 5.22
C PHE A 140 -1.14 -0.86 4.35
N VAL A 141 -0.91 -0.79 3.04
CA VAL A 141 -1.55 -1.69 2.07
C VAL A 141 -0.56 -2.76 1.68
N VAL A 142 -0.91 -4.01 1.94
CA VAL A 142 -0.12 -5.18 1.55
C VAL A 142 -0.57 -5.63 0.17
N TYR A 143 0.36 -5.67 -0.77
CA TYR A 143 0.18 -6.18 -2.12
C TYR A 143 0.81 -7.56 -2.25
N ALA A 144 0.13 -8.47 -2.94
CA ALA A 144 0.63 -9.80 -3.23
C ALA A 144 0.88 -9.98 -4.73
N LYS A 145 1.95 -10.69 -5.08
CA LYS A 145 2.30 -11.11 -6.44
C LYS A 145 2.64 -12.60 -6.44
N LYS A 146 2.17 -13.35 -7.43
CA LYS A 146 2.67 -14.69 -7.73
C LYS A 146 3.89 -14.59 -8.64
N ASN A 147 5.04 -15.10 -8.20
CA ASN A 147 6.33 -14.79 -8.84
C ASN A 147 6.51 -15.41 -10.23
N ASN A 148 5.90 -16.57 -10.48
CA ASN A 148 6.00 -17.28 -11.75
C ASN A 148 4.76 -17.08 -12.64
N SER A 149 3.98 -16.04 -12.39
CA SER A 149 2.84 -15.69 -13.24
C SER A 149 3.32 -15.00 -14.51
N ALA A 150 2.64 -15.27 -15.63
CA ALA A 150 2.79 -14.48 -16.85
C ALA A 150 2.18 -13.07 -16.69
N GLU A 151 1.31 -12.87 -15.69
CA GLU A 151 0.67 -11.61 -15.38
C GLU A 151 1.39 -10.96 -14.18
N GLU A 152 2.00 -9.80 -14.36
CA GLU A 152 2.63 -9.04 -13.28
C GLU A 152 1.62 -8.22 -12.45
N ASN A 153 0.40 -8.73 -12.32
CA ASN A 153 -0.69 -8.04 -11.64
C ASN A 153 -0.48 -8.14 -10.13
N LEU A 154 -0.42 -6.98 -9.48
CA LEU A 154 -0.33 -6.84 -8.03
C LEU A 154 -1.75 -6.87 -7.48
N ILE A 155 -1.96 -7.73 -6.50
CA ILE A 155 -3.23 -7.91 -5.83
C ILE A 155 -3.19 -7.07 -4.57
N ARG A 156 -4.08 -6.08 -4.44
CA ARG A 156 -4.28 -5.37 -3.17
C ARG A 156 -4.90 -6.35 -2.18
N TYR A 157 -4.05 -6.94 -1.34
CA TYR A 157 -4.40 -8.12 -0.56
C TYR A 157 -5.01 -7.77 0.79
N ALA A 158 -4.41 -6.83 1.51
CA ALA A 158 -4.86 -6.45 2.84
C ALA A 158 -4.53 -4.99 3.13
N THR A 159 -5.26 -4.37 4.06
CA THR A 159 -4.94 -3.05 4.61
C THR A 159 -4.91 -3.16 6.12
N TYR A 160 -3.85 -2.67 6.76
CA TYR A 160 -3.70 -2.70 8.21
C TYR A 160 -3.47 -1.30 8.76
N GLU A 161 -3.98 -1.05 9.97
CA GLU A 161 -3.67 0.14 10.76
C GLU A 161 -2.84 -0.27 11.98
N PHE A 162 -1.77 0.47 12.27
CA PHE A 162 -0.92 0.24 13.43
C PHE A 162 -1.39 1.04 14.64
N ASP A 163 -1.52 0.38 15.80
CA ASP A 163 -1.66 1.04 17.10
C ASP A 163 -0.30 1.09 17.78
N TYR A 164 0.25 2.29 17.94
CA TYR A 164 1.60 2.49 18.48
C TYR A 164 1.70 2.20 19.98
N THR A 165 0.61 2.41 20.72
CA THR A 165 0.57 2.24 22.18
C THR A 165 0.44 0.77 22.54
N ALA A 166 -0.45 0.05 21.85
CA ALA A 166 -0.65 -1.37 22.03
C ALA A 166 0.39 -2.23 21.29
N GLU A 167 1.08 -1.65 20.29
CA GLU A 167 2.00 -2.35 19.37
C GLU A 167 1.31 -3.49 18.62
N THR A 168 0.07 -3.24 18.19
CA THR A 168 -0.77 -4.22 17.51
C THR A 168 -1.23 -3.71 16.15
N TRP A 169 -1.42 -4.66 15.23
CA TRP A 169 -1.94 -4.41 13.89
C TRP A 169 -3.42 -4.78 13.82
N THR A 170 -4.24 -3.87 13.31
CA THR A 170 -5.67 -4.12 13.07
C THR A 170 -5.93 -4.21 11.57
N LEU A 171 -6.53 -5.32 11.12
CA LEU A 171 -6.99 -5.45 9.74
C LEU A 171 -8.15 -4.47 9.50
N ILE A 172 -8.03 -3.68 8.45
CA ILE A 172 -9.07 -2.78 7.96
C ILE A 172 -9.78 -3.44 6.78
N GLY A 173 -11.07 -3.75 6.97
CA GLY A 173 -11.85 -4.49 5.98
C GLY A 173 -11.57 -5.99 6.04
N GLU A 174 -11.43 -6.62 4.88
CA GLU A 174 -11.25 -8.07 4.73
C GLU A 174 -10.01 -8.37 3.87
N LEU A 175 -9.45 -9.57 4.03
CA LEU A 175 -8.40 -10.08 3.15
C LEU A 175 -8.99 -10.38 1.77
N ASN A 176 -8.34 -9.92 0.71
CA ASN A 176 -8.72 -10.22 -0.67
C ASN A 176 -8.22 -11.62 -1.10
N THR A 177 -8.69 -12.64 -0.40
CA THR A 177 -8.32 -14.04 -0.62
C THR A 177 -8.84 -14.54 -1.97
N ASP A 178 -10.01 -14.06 -2.40
CA ASP A 178 -10.64 -14.42 -3.67
C ASP A 178 -9.77 -14.10 -4.89
N GLU A 179 -9.19 -12.91 -4.95
CA GLU A 179 -8.30 -12.53 -6.04
C GLU A 179 -6.95 -13.23 -5.92
N LEU A 180 -6.42 -13.37 -4.70
CA LEU A 180 -5.17 -14.08 -4.44
C LEU A 180 -5.23 -15.54 -4.91
N LEU A 181 -6.35 -16.24 -4.67
CA LEU A 181 -6.55 -17.62 -5.10
C LEU A 181 -6.74 -17.76 -6.61
N ARG A 182 -7.16 -16.69 -7.29
CA ARG A 182 -7.31 -16.64 -8.75
C ARG A 182 -6.02 -16.23 -9.47
N ALA A 183 -4.98 -15.83 -8.73
CA ALA A 183 -3.68 -15.49 -9.28
C ALA A 183 -3.09 -16.70 -10.05
N LYS A 184 -3.01 -16.55 -11.37
CA LYS A 184 -2.53 -17.61 -12.26
C LYS A 184 -1.03 -17.73 -12.22
#